data_AF-A0A8T4XTA6-F1
#
_entry.id   AF-A0A8T4XTA6-F1
#
_cell.length_a   1.000
_cell.length_b   1.000
_cell.length_c   1.000
_cell.angle_alpha   90.00
_cell.angle_beta   90.00
_cell.angle_gamma   90.00
#
_symmetry.space_group_name_H-M   'P 1'
#
loop_
_entity.id
_entity.type
_entity.pdbx_description
1 polymer ?
#
loop_
_entity_poly.entity_id
_entity_poly.type
_entity_poly.pdbx_seq_one_letter_code
_entity_poly.pdbx_strand_id
1 'polypeptide(L)'
;MKKAILGIYGILLLVWVIMLILLIVATKFLIPLELPFPSPMGTILSSVMRTFLGIALALAWLYGWKKLYEEYFWRLVKALEKKLS
;
A
#
# COMPACT_ATOMS: atom_id res chain seq x y z
N MET A 1 -11.77 -13.06 22.60
CA MET A 1 -10.51 -12.28 22.57
C MET A 1 -9.49 -12.82 21.57
N LYS A 2 -9.05 -14.10 21.65
CA LYS A 2 -8.04 -14.68 20.74
C LYS A 2 -8.34 -14.52 19.23
N LYS A 3 -9.60 -14.71 18.81
CA LYS A 3 -10.03 -14.58 17.39
C LYS A 3 -9.93 -13.15 16.83
N ALA A 4 -10.19 -12.13 17.65
CA ALA A 4 -10.10 -10.72 17.23
C ALA A 4 -8.64 -10.28 17.09
N ILE A 5 -7.79 -10.74 18.02
CA ILE A 5 -6.34 -10.50 17.95
C ILE A 5 -5.76 -11.17 16.69
N LEU A 6 -6.15 -12.41 16.40
CA LEU A 6 -5.72 -13.12 15.17
C LEU A 6 -6.11 -12.38 13.88
N GLY A 7 -7.30 -11.77 13.85
CA GLY A 7 -7.75 -10.95 12.72
C GLY A 7 -6.89 -9.71 12.51
N ILE A 8 -6.52 -9.01 13.59
CA ILE A 8 -5.64 -7.84 13.54
C ILE A 8 -4.24 -8.24 13.07
N TYR A 9 -3.68 -9.33 13.62
CA TYR A 9 -2.38 -9.83 13.19
C TYR A 9 -2.37 -10.23 11.71
N GLY A 10 -3.43 -10.88 11.22
CA GLY A 10 -3.55 -11.25 9.80
C GLY A 10 -3.60 -10.02 8.87
N ILE A 11 -4.37 -9.00 9.26
CA ILE A 11 -4.45 -7.73 8.52
C ILE A 11 -3.09 -7.02 8.54
N LEU A 12 -2.42 -6.97 9.70
CA LEU A 12 -1.09 -6.36 9.85
C LEU A 12 -0.04 -7.10 9.01
N LEU A 13 -0.07 -8.42 8.96
CA LEU A 13 0.84 -9.23 8.14
C LEU A 13 0.63 -8.97 6.65
N LEU A 14 -0.64 -8.88 6.23
CA LEU A 14 -1.01 -8.54 4.85
C LEU A 14 -0.52 -7.14 4.48
N VAL A 15 -0.59 -6.18 5.43
CA VAL A 15 0.02 -4.85 5.25
C VAL A 15 1.51 -4.96 4.97
N TRP A 16 2.22 -5.72 5.81
CA TRP A 16 3.65 -5.90 5.67
C TRP A 16 4.05 -6.53 4.34
N VAL A 17 3.34 -7.57 3.91
CA VAL A 17 3.60 -8.25 2.63
C VAL A 17 3.46 -7.28 1.46
N ILE A 18 2.40 -6.49 1.42
CA ILE A 18 2.22 -5.57 0.30
C ILE A 18 3.16 -4.36 0.42
N MET A 19 3.58 -3.92 1.62
CA MET A 19 4.66 -2.94 1.76
C MET A 19 5.97 -3.44 1.13
N LEU A 20 6.31 -4.72 1.35
CA LEU A 20 7.48 -5.35 0.74
C LEU A 20 7.34 -5.46 -0.78
N ILE A 21 6.15 -5.80 -1.29
CA ILE A 21 5.87 -5.80 -2.72
C ILE A 21 6.03 -4.39 -3.29
N LEU A 22 5.51 -3.36 -2.61
CA LEU A 22 5.67 -1.96 -3.00
C LEU A 22 7.14 -1.56 -3.10
N LEU A 23 7.95 -1.99 -2.13
CA LEU A 23 9.39 -1.73 -2.12
C LEU A 23 10.10 -2.42 -3.29
N ILE A 24 9.75 -3.68 -3.59
CA ILE A 24 10.29 -4.42 -4.73
C ILE A 24 9.88 -3.78 -6.05
N VAL A 25 8.61 -3.37 -6.18
CA VAL A 25 8.11 -2.67 -7.38
C VAL A 25 8.82 -1.33 -7.52
N ALA A 26 8.97 -0.57 -6.43
CA ALA A 26 9.69 0.70 -6.48
C ALA A 26 11.14 0.50 -6.91
N THR A 27 11.86 -0.44 -6.31
CA THR A 27 13.26 -0.70 -6.68
C THR A 27 13.41 -1.26 -8.10
N LYS A 28 12.53 -2.16 -8.56
CA LYS A 28 12.61 -2.73 -9.91
C LYS A 28 12.07 -1.85 -11.03
N PHE A 29 11.10 -0.98 -10.77
CA PHE A 29 10.49 -0.15 -11.82
C PHE A 29 10.94 1.31 -11.78
N LEU A 30 11.19 1.90 -10.60
CA LEU A 30 11.67 3.29 -10.53
C LEU A 30 13.17 3.39 -10.84
N ILE A 31 14.01 2.43 -10.41
CA ILE A 31 15.47 2.54 -10.56
C ILE A 31 15.94 2.39 -12.02
N PRO A 32 15.50 1.40 -12.81
CA PRO A 32 15.99 1.22 -14.18
C PRO A 32 15.32 2.14 -15.20
N LEU A 33 14.50 3.11 -14.78
CA LEU A 33 13.89 4.10 -15.67
C LEU A 33 14.90 5.16 -16.12
N GLU A 34 16.19 4.80 -16.27
CA GLU A 34 17.23 5.65 -16.82
C GLU A 34 17.09 5.58 -18.33
N LEU A 35 16.35 6.54 -18.87
CA LEU A 35 16.19 6.68 -20.31
C LEU A 35 17.60 6.87 -20.92
N PRO A 36 17.99 6.10 -21.95
CA PRO A 36 19.34 6.15 -22.54
C PRO A 36 19.55 7.39 -23.43
N PHE A 37 18.90 8.51 -23.11
CA PHE A 37 19.03 9.77 -23.82
C PHE A 37 19.96 10.71 -23.04
N PRO A 38 21.16 11.03 -23.55
CA PRO A 38 22.11 11.92 -22.90
C PRO A 38 21.69 13.40 -22.99
N SER A 39 20.43 13.71 -22.69
CA SER A 39 19.90 15.07 -22.64
C SER A 39 19.46 15.43 -21.21
N PRO A 40 19.76 16.65 -20.72
CA PRO A 40 19.31 17.13 -19.41
C PRO A 40 17.79 17.02 -19.22
N MET A 41 17.03 17.16 -20.31
CA MET A 41 15.58 17.03 -20.34
C MET A 41 15.11 15.59 -20.08
N GLY A 42 15.86 14.59 -20.54
CA GLY A 42 15.57 13.17 -20.30
C GLY A 42 15.70 12.78 -18.83
N THR A 43 16.72 13.32 -18.14
CA THR A 43 16.93 13.10 -16.70
C THR A 43 15.80 13.71 -15.87
N ILE A 44 15.38 14.94 -16.18
CA ILE A 44 14.28 15.61 -15.47
C ILE A 44 12.96 14.85 -15.68
N LEU A 45 12.63 14.50 -16.92
CA LEU A 45 11.38 13.81 -17.22
C LEU A 45 11.32 12.42 -16.56
N SER A 46 12.44 11.68 -16.55
CA SER A 46 12.52 10.40 -15.84
C SER A 46 12.31 10.55 -14.33
N SER A 47 12.86 11.61 -13.73
CA SER A 47 12.74 11.89 -12.29
C SER A 47 11.30 12.26 -11.91
N VAL A 48 10.64 13.06 -12.74
CA VAL A 48 9.23 13.43 -12.57
C VAL A 48 8.34 12.19 -12.68
N MET A 49 8.53 11.38 -13.73
CA MET A 49 7.79 10.12 -13.92
C MET A 49 7.96 9.15 -12.76
N ARG A 50 9.18 8.95 -12.27
CA ARG A 50 9.46 8.12 -11.08
C ARG A 50 8.72 8.62 -9.85
N THR A 51 8.71 9.93 -9.63
CA THR A 51 8.03 10.56 -8.48
C THR A 51 6.53 10.35 -8.56
N PHE A 52 5.91 10.62 -9.72
CA PHE A 52 4.47 10.41 -9.91
C PHE A 52 4.08 8.93 -9.77
N LEU A 53 4.87 8.01 -10.32
CA LEU A 53 4.64 6.57 -10.16
C LEU A 53 4.75 6.14 -8.69
N GLY A 54 5.74 6.66 -7.97
CA GLY A 54 5.90 6.42 -6.53
C GLY A 54 4.71 6.93 -5.71
N ILE A 55 4.24 8.15 -6.00
CA ILE A 55 3.06 8.74 -5.33
C ILE A 55 1.80 7.94 -5.66
N ALA A 56 1.57 7.61 -6.93
CA ALA A 56 0.40 6.83 -7.34
C ALA A 56 0.38 5.45 -6.66
N LEU A 57 1.53 4.80 -6.55
CA LEU A 57 1.68 3.51 -5.89
C LEU A 57 1.44 3.63 -4.38
N ALA A 58 1.96 4.66 -3.72
CA ALA A 58 1.71 4.93 -2.31
C ALA A 58 0.23 5.26 -2.03
N LEU A 59 -0.44 5.98 -2.92
CA LEU A 59 -1.87 6.27 -2.82
C LEU A 59 -2.72 5.01 -3.02
N ALA A 60 -2.39 4.19 -4.03
CA ALA A 60 -3.05 2.90 -4.25
C ALA A 60 -2.88 1.99 -3.02
N TRP A 61 -1.70 2.01 -2.41
CA TRP A 61 -1.40 1.31 -1.17
C TRP A 61 -2.27 1.78 -0.01
N LEU A 62 -2.28 3.09 0.24
CA LEU A 62 -3.07 3.70 1.31
C LEU A 62 -4.57 3.44 1.13
N TYR A 63 -5.05 3.46 -0.11
CA TYR A 63 -6.44 3.17 -0.45
C TYR A 63 -6.80 1.71 -0.14
N GLY A 64 -5.94 0.76 -0.53
CA GLY A 64 -6.11 -0.66 -0.19
C GLY A 64 -6.15 -0.87 1.32
N TRP A 65 -5.26 -0.21 2.06
CA TRP A 65 -5.26 -0.24 3.53
C TRP A 65 -6.55 0.31 4.13
N LYS A 66 -6.97 1.50 3.70
CA LYS A 66 -8.20 2.14 4.18
C LYS A 66 -9.41 1.22 4.03
N LYS A 67 -9.56 0.59 2.87
CA LYS A 67 -10.69 -0.31 2.59
C LYS A 67 -10.69 -1.54 3.51
N LEU A 68 -9.52 -2.15 3.72
CA LEU A 68 -9.38 -3.29 4.64
C LEU A 68 -9.70 -2.90 6.09
N TYR A 69 -9.22 -1.74 6.53
CA TYR A 69 -9.50 -1.21 7.86
C TYR A 69 -10.99 -0.93 8.05
N GLU A 70 -11.63 -0.24 7.11
CA GLU A 70 -13.07 0.06 7.17
C GLU A 70 -13.91 -1.22 7.25
N GLU A 71 -13.60 -2.22 6.42
CA GLU A 71 -14.35 -3.47 6.43
C GLU A 71 -14.17 -4.26 7.73
N TYR A 72 -12.96 -4.27 8.29
CA TYR A 72 -12.71 -4.88 9.59
C TYR A 72 -13.42 -4.12 10.73
N PHE A 73 -13.38 -2.79 10.69
CA PHE A 73 -14.05 -1.93 11.66
C PHE A 73 -15.56 -2.18 11.69
N TRP A 74 -16.22 -2.20 10.53
CA TRP A 74 -17.65 -2.49 10.44
C TRP A 74 -18.01 -3.89 10.94
N ARG A 75 -17.18 -4.90 10.67
CA ARG A 75 -17.37 -6.26 11.20
C ARG A 75 -17.25 -6.29 12.73
N LEU A 76 -16.31 -5.54 13.30
CA LEU A 76 -16.15 -5.41 14.75
C LEU A 76 -17.35 -4.73 15.40
N VAL A 77 -17.81 -3.60 14.84
CA VAL A 77 -18.97 -2.85 15.37
C VAL A 77 -20.22 -3.73 15.38
N LYS A 78 -20.53 -4.42 14.26
CA LYS A 78 -21.67 -5.35 14.20
C LYS A 78 -21.55 -6.50 15.20
N ALA A 79 -20.34 -7.02 15.42
CA ALA A 79 -20.09 -8.09 16.38
C ALA A 79 -20.26 -7.62 17.84
N LEU A 80 -19.94 -6.35 18.14
CA LEU A 80 -20.16 -5.76 19.45
C LEU A 80 -21.65 -5.48 19.71
N GLU A 81 -22.36 -4.94 18.72
CA GLU A 81 -23.81 -4.68 18.80
C GLU A 81 -24.60 -5.95 19.09
N LYS A 82 -24.30 -7.05 18.39
CA LYS A 82 -24.92 -8.37 18.64
C LYS A 82 -24.62 -8.95 20.03
N LYS A 83 -23.59 -8.48 20.72
CA LYS A 83 -23.19 -8.97 22.05
C LYS A 83 -23.82 -8.16 23.19
N LEU A 84 -24.42 -7.00 22.88
CA LEU A 84 -25.08 -6.11 23.83
C LEU A 84 -26.62 -6.28 23.84
N SER A 85 -27.18 -6.93 22.80
CA SER A 85 -28.54 -7.44 22.73
C SER A 85 -28.64 -8.88 23.24
#